data_AF-A0AAV2HUX1-F1
#
_entry.id   AF-A0AAV2HUX1-F1
#
_cell.length_a   1.000
_cell.length_b   1.000
_cell.length_c   1.000
_cell.angle_alpha   90.00
_cell.angle_beta   90.00
_cell.angle_gamma   90.00
#
_symmetry.space_group_name_H-M   'P 1'
#
loop_
_entity.id
_entity.type
_entity.pdbx_description
1 polymer ?
#
loop_
_entity_poly.entity_id
_entity_poly.type
_entity_poly.pdbx_seq_one_letter_code
_entity_poly.pdbx_strand_id
1 'polypeptide(L)'
;RPYDTGILLIGGEYFWLPPKRASITVTSTCTQQCTLSNFKDSVNITSAWNHMHYAGRQMNIQLFRNNSFLTNLTNEMAYNYDSPQVRTL
;
A
#
# COMPACT_ATOMS: atom_id res chain seq x y z
N ARG A 1 -10.95 8.53 24.20
CA ARG A 1 -9.56 8.29 23.71
C ARG A 1 -9.01 9.62 23.18
N PRO A 2 -7.69 9.87 23.21
CA PRO A 2 -7.11 11.19 22.90
C PRO A 2 -6.86 11.47 21.40
N TYR A 3 -6.91 10.46 20.53
CA TYR A 3 -6.65 10.59 19.09
C TYR A 3 -7.76 9.97 18.26
N ASP A 4 -8.01 10.55 17.09
CA ASP A 4 -8.91 10.02 16.07
C ASP A 4 -8.14 9.10 15.11
N THR A 5 -8.77 8.01 14.70
CA THR A 5 -8.21 7.06 13.74
C THR A 5 -8.90 7.24 12.39
N GLY A 6 -8.12 7.29 11.32
CA GLY A 6 -8.60 7.33 9.94
C GLY A 6 -8.10 6.15 9.12
N ILE A 7 -8.66 5.98 7.93
CA ILE A 7 -8.23 5.01 6.93
C ILE A 7 -7.71 5.77 5.71
N LEU A 8 -6.51 5.42 5.27
CA LEU A 8 -5.90 5.95 4.05
C LEU A 8 -5.91 4.86 2.98
N LEU A 9 -6.44 5.18 1.81
CA LEU A 9 -6.33 4.32 0.62
C LEU A 9 -5.20 4.86 -0.27
N ILE A 10 -4.29 3.97 -0.66
CA ILE A 10 -3.17 4.27 -1.56
C ILE A 10 -3.07 3.21 -2.66
N GLY A 11 -2.37 3.53 -3.74
CA GLY A 11 -2.10 2.57 -4.81
C GLY A 11 -3.28 2.29 -5.75
N GLY A 12 -4.34 3.09 -5.67
CA GLY A 12 -5.44 3.04 -6.63
C GLY A 12 -4.97 3.53 -8.00
N GLU A 13 -4.76 2.60 -8.93
CA GLU A 13 -4.34 2.88 -10.31
C GLU A 13 -5.37 2.32 -11.29
N TYR A 14 -5.60 3.05 -12.38
CA TYR A 14 -6.34 2.51 -13.52
C TYR A 14 -5.36 1.81 -14.47
N PHE A 15 -5.49 0.49 -14.58
CA PHE A 15 -4.67 -0.32 -15.47
C PHE A 15 -5.49 -1.47 -16.02
N TRP A 16 -4.99 -2.10 -17.09
CA TRP A 16 -5.55 -3.34 -17.62
C TRP A 16 -4.56 -4.48 -17.48
N LEU A 17 -5.08 -5.69 -17.31
CA LEU A 17 -4.28 -6.90 -17.33
C LEU A 17 -4.11 -7.36 -18.78
N PRO A 18 -2.90 -7.28 -19.38
CA PRO A 18 -2.68 -7.80 -20.71
C PRO A 18 -2.89 -9.33 -20.73
N PRO A 19 -3.61 -9.85 -21.73
CA PRO A 19 -3.92 -11.28 -21.80
C PRO A 19 -2.63 -12.11 -21.99
N LYS A 20 -2.65 -13.34 -21.48
CA LYS A 20 -1.56 -14.33 -21.64
C LYS A 20 -0.20 -13.90 -21.06
N ARG A 21 -0.19 -12.96 -20.11
CA ARG A 21 1.01 -12.63 -19.33
C ARG A 21 0.98 -13.38 -18.01
N ALA A 22 2.05 -14.10 -17.70
CA ALA A 22 2.17 -14.85 -16.45
C ALA A 22 2.24 -13.93 -15.22
N SER A 23 2.83 -12.75 -15.38
CA SER A 23 2.90 -11.73 -14.35
C SER A 23 3.04 -10.33 -14.97
N ILE A 24 2.51 -9.34 -14.27
CA ILE A 24 2.80 -7.92 -14.47
C ILE A 24 3.02 -7.28 -13.10
N THR A 25 3.79 -6.20 -13.06
CA THR A 25 3.95 -5.37 -11.87
C THR A 25 3.36 -4.00 -12.15
N VAL A 26 2.50 -3.53 -11.25
CA VAL A 26 1.93 -2.18 -11.27
C VAL A 26 2.46 -1.47 -10.03
N THR A 27 2.99 -0.26 -10.22
CA THR A 27 3.58 0.54 -9.15
C THR A 27 2.88 1.89 -9.11
N SER A 28 2.55 2.34 -7.90
CA SER A 28 2.01 3.66 -7.63
C SER A 28 2.81 4.30 -6.49
N THR A 29 2.98 5.62 -6.54
CA THR A 29 3.80 6.36 -5.59
C THR A 29 3.10 7.64 -5.14
N CYS A 30 2.79 7.75 -3.85
CA CYS A 30 2.50 9.04 -3.23
C CYS A 30 3.82 9.75 -2.92
N THR A 31 4.18 10.74 -3.75
CA THR A 31 5.42 11.51 -3.64
C THR A 31 5.43 12.39 -2.37
N GLN A 32 6.56 13.02 -2.08
CA GLN A 32 6.68 14.02 -1.01
C GLN A 32 5.62 15.12 -1.13
N GLN A 33 5.31 15.59 -2.35
CA GLN A 33 4.26 16.59 -2.54
C GLN A 33 2.87 16.04 -2.19
N CYS A 34 2.60 14.77 -2.54
CA CYS A 34 1.35 14.09 -2.19
C CYS A 34 1.19 13.97 -0.67
N THR A 35 2.23 13.55 0.06
CA THR A 35 2.15 13.42 1.52
C THR A 35 2.00 14.77 2.21
N LEU A 36 2.74 15.80 1.79
CA LEU A 36 2.60 17.17 2.33
C LEU A 36 1.22 17.78 2.06
N SER A 37 0.57 17.41 0.95
CA SER A 37 -0.75 17.94 0.61
C SER A 37 -1.88 17.25 1.40
N ASN A 38 -1.69 15.98 1.79
CA ASN A 38 -2.72 15.19 2.46
C ASN A 38 -2.55 15.13 3.99
N PHE A 39 -1.35 15.35 4.52
CA PHE A 39 -1.07 15.29 5.95
C PHE A 39 -0.55 16.65 6.44
N LYS A 40 -1.29 17.28 7.35
CA LYS A 40 -0.88 18.53 8.00
C LYS A 40 0.21 18.33 9.05
N ASP A 41 0.22 17.16 9.67
CA ASP A 41 1.14 16.76 10.72
C ASP A 41 1.54 15.29 10.54
N SER A 42 2.50 14.83 11.34
CA SER A 42 2.90 13.43 11.36
C SER A 42 1.74 12.52 11.77
N VAL A 43 1.53 11.45 10.99
CA VAL A 43 0.54 10.41 11.29
C VAL A 43 1.26 9.14 11.73
N ASN A 44 0.65 8.40 12.66
CA ASN A 44 1.12 7.09 13.06
C ASN A 44 0.31 5.99 12.36
N ILE A 45 0.99 5.11 11.64
CA ILE A 45 0.34 3.98 10.96
C ILE A 45 0.33 2.81 11.92
N THR A 46 -0.84 2.47 12.45
CA THR A 46 -1.00 1.38 13.42
C THR A 46 -1.29 0.04 12.76
N SER A 47 -1.81 0.06 11.53
CA SER A 47 -2.12 -1.13 10.77
C SER A 47 -2.15 -0.87 9.27
N ALA A 48 -1.81 -1.89 8.48
CA ALA A 48 -1.89 -1.85 7.02
C ALA A 48 -2.28 -3.23 6.46
N TRP A 49 -2.94 -3.25 5.31
CA TRP A 49 -3.28 -4.47 4.59
C TRP A 49 -3.30 -4.20 3.08
N ASN A 50 -3.08 -5.25 2.30
CA ASN A 50 -3.15 -5.18 0.84
C ASN A 50 -4.55 -5.55 0.34
N HIS A 51 -4.91 -5.01 -0.83
CA HIS A 51 -6.15 -5.36 -1.50
C HIS A 51 -5.93 -5.42 -3.02
N MET A 52 -6.18 -6.59 -3.61
CA MET A 52 -6.19 -6.83 -5.05
C MET A 52 -7.32 -7.81 -5.35
N HIS A 53 -7.86 -7.83 -6.57
CA HIS A 53 -8.83 -8.86 -6.97
C HIS A 53 -8.15 -10.22 -7.25
N TYR A 54 -8.91 -11.20 -7.75
CA TYR A 54 -8.48 -12.59 -7.99
C TYR A 54 -7.18 -12.79 -8.79
N ALA A 55 -6.77 -11.84 -9.62
CA ALA A 55 -5.52 -11.92 -10.36
C ALA A 55 -4.29 -11.50 -9.53
N GLY A 56 -4.49 -10.91 -8.36
CA GLY A 56 -3.44 -10.46 -7.45
C GLY A 56 -2.64 -11.63 -6.90
N ARG A 57 -1.31 -11.50 -6.90
CA ARG A 57 -0.37 -12.53 -6.40
C ARG A 57 0.51 -12.03 -5.28
N GLN A 58 1.01 -10.80 -5.40
CA GLN A 58 1.99 -10.21 -4.50
C GLN A 58 1.74 -8.71 -4.41
N MET A 59 1.89 -8.15 -3.22
CA MET A 59 1.82 -6.70 -3.02
C MET A 59 2.61 -6.31 -1.78
N ASN A 60 3.26 -5.17 -1.85
CA ASN A 60 3.96 -4.57 -0.74
C ASN A 60 3.76 -3.05 -0.77
N ILE A 61 3.77 -2.46 0.42
CA ILE A 61 3.73 -1.01 0.61
C ILE A 61 5.04 -0.61 1.25
N GLN A 62 5.79 0.25 0.58
CA GLN A 62 7.10 0.71 1.04
C GLN A 62 7.00 2.16 1.51
N LEU A 63 7.58 2.45 2.67
CA LEU A 63 7.71 3.80 3.18
C LEU A 63 9.14 4.28 2.96
N PHE A 64 9.26 5.43 2.30
CA PHE A 64 10.51 6.14 2.10
C PHE A 64 10.48 7.48 2.85
N ARG A 65 11.64 7.91 3.36
CA ARG A 65 11.85 9.23 3.96
C ARG A 65 13.18 9.78 3.47
N ASN A 66 13.19 11.00 2.94
CA ASN A 66 14.37 11.62 2.33
C ASN A 66 15.05 10.69 1.30
N ASN A 67 14.24 10.10 0.42
CA ASN A 67 14.65 9.10 -0.58
C ASN A 67 15.33 7.83 -0.05
N SER A 68 15.37 7.64 1.26
CA SER A 68 15.86 6.42 1.88
C SER A 68 14.71 5.50 2.25
N PHE A 69 14.84 4.21 1.94
CA PHE A 69 13.91 3.19 2.38
C PHE A 69 13.89 3.17 3.91
N LEU A 70 12.70 3.27 4.51
CA LEU A 70 12.52 3.23 5.95
C LEU A 70 12.02 1.87 6.39
N THR A 71 10.90 1.40 5.81
CA THR A 71 10.31 0.10 6.15
C THR A 71 9.27 -0.32 5.11
N ASN A 72 8.88 -1.61 5.17
CA ASN A 72 7.68 -2.11 4.51
C ASN A 72 6.51 -2.04 5.49
N LEU A 73 5.42 -1.35 5.11
CA LEU A 73 4.16 -1.37 5.86
C LEU A 73 3.41 -2.69 5.63
N THR A 74 3.53 -3.25 4.44
CA THR A 74 3.09 -4.62 4.10
C THR A 74 4.14 -5.27 3.20
N ASN A 75 4.22 -6.60 3.23
CA ASN A 75 5.10 -7.36 2.33
C ASN A 75 4.54 -8.78 2.13
N GLU A 76 3.63 -8.94 1.18
CA GLU A 76 2.97 -10.22 0.92
C GLU A 76 3.46 -10.83 -0.39
N MET A 77 4.32 -11.83 -0.27
CA MET A 77 4.84 -12.61 -1.41
C MET A 77 3.85 -13.68 -1.91
N ALA A 78 2.79 -13.94 -1.16
CA ALA A 78 1.72 -14.89 -1.50
C ALA A 78 0.38 -14.34 -0.98
N TYR A 79 -0.21 -13.41 -1.75
CA TYR A 79 -1.50 -12.81 -1.45
C TYR A 79 -2.65 -13.79 -1.69
N ASN A 80 -3.67 -13.74 -0.83
CA ASN A 80 -4.93 -14.46 -1.01
C ASN A 80 -6.10 -13.47 -0.92
N TYR A 81 -6.86 -13.33 -2.00
CA TYR A 81 -8.05 -12.47 -2.06
C TYR A 81 -9.10 -12.86 -1.03
N ASP A 82 -9.31 -14.16 -0.83
CA ASP A 82 -10.33 -14.70 0.07
C ASP A 82 -9.88 -14.67 1.55
N SER A 83 -8.62 -14.30 1.81
CA SER A 83 -8.04 -14.21 3.16
C SER A 83 -7.02 -13.07 3.24
N PRO A 84 -7.45 -11.80 3.15
CA PRO A 84 -6.57 -10.66 3.26
C PRO A 84 -5.99 -10.57 4.67
N GLN A 85 -4.67 -10.33 4.79
CA GLN A 85 -4.01 -10.23 6.09
C GLN A 85 -3.88 -8.79 6.53
N VAL A 86 -4.27 -8.51 7.77
CA VAL A 86 -4.03 -7.22 8.41
C VAL A 86 -2.73 -7.30 9.21
N ARG A 87 -1.80 -6.39 8.92
CA ARG A 87 -0.56 -6.22 9.68
C ARG A 87 -0.73 -5.11 10.69
N THR A 88 -0.50 -5.41 11.96
CA THR A 88 -0.34 -4.40 13.03
C THR A 88 1.13 -3.99 13.08
N LEU A 89 1.40 -2.69 13.23
CA LEU A 89 2.74 -2.09 13.17
C LEU A 89 3.17 -1.53 14.53
#